data_AF-A0A7C8B0E4-F1
#
_entry.id   AF-A0A7C8B0E4-F1
#
_cell.length_a   1.000
_cell.length_b   1.000
_cell.length_c   1.000
_cell.angle_alpha   90.00
_cell.angle_beta   90.00
_cell.angle_gamma   90.00
#
_symmetry.space_group_name_H-M   'P 1'
#
loop_
_entity.id
_entity.type
_entity.pdbx_description
1 polymer ?
#
loop_
_entity_poly.entity_id
_entity_poly.type
_entity_poly.pdbx_seq_one_letter_code
_entity_poly.pdbx_strand_id
1 'polypeptide(L)'
;MRTGSSRQTETFGAIAVTALVFTIPAILAGLEWLHCLTPLPVYYFLSIYDRNQGSIIIAWALAIAAGMTLWTGTLPGLLFSLTLLPVGLILARGYRENESTQRSGITSVGYLVFVWLVTGWLVGMATHTNPYLELQQSLDKGFEATFALYRDAGHFPAADLEEIKVFISQLREQVVRLFPALLLSSIICTVWLNTVIGQWLLQKREPSRTNREELKNWRIPEVLVWPVIMTGLALLVPNEKLNTLGLNAGLVLAILYLSQGLAVVSSMMRKWSLPLAIKAITYTLLFLQVYGLGFVAALGLADVWVDFRKPRLKNDMDDTSI
;
A
#
# COMPACT_ATOMS: atom_id res chain seq x y z
N MET A 1 -38.05 -0.13 2.82
CA MET A 1 -37.87 1.30 3.21
C MET A 1 -37.27 1.34 4.61
N ARG A 2 -36.00 1.74 4.76
CA ARG A 2 -35.36 1.90 6.09
C ARG A 2 -35.87 3.19 6.75
N THR A 3 -36.27 3.12 8.01
CA THR A 3 -36.82 4.24 8.78
C THR A 3 -35.79 5.37 8.96
N GLY A 4 -36.22 6.63 8.90
CA GLY A 4 -35.32 7.80 8.85
C GLY A 4 -34.32 7.90 10.01
N SER A 5 -34.68 7.41 11.20
CA SER A 5 -33.78 7.36 12.37
C SER A 5 -32.59 6.41 12.17
N SER A 6 -32.80 5.24 11.56
CA SER A 6 -31.72 4.29 11.26
C SER A 6 -30.71 4.82 10.24
N ARG A 7 -31.15 5.68 9.32
CA ARG A 7 -30.29 6.29 8.30
C ARG A 7 -29.42 7.40 8.88
N GLN A 8 -29.94 8.17 9.85
CA GLN A 8 -29.18 9.22 10.54
C GLN A 8 -28.09 8.65 11.43
N THR A 9 -28.39 7.62 12.24
CA THR A 9 -27.39 6.97 13.11
C THR A 9 -26.24 6.33 12.32
N GLU A 10 -26.55 5.68 11.18
CA GLU A 10 -25.53 5.17 10.26
C GLU A 10 -24.65 6.29 9.69
N THR A 11 -25.22 7.47 9.40
CA THR A 11 -24.49 8.62 8.85
C THR A 11 -23.54 9.23 9.88
N PHE A 12 -23.99 9.39 11.13
CA PHE A 12 -23.11 9.86 12.23
C PHE A 12 -21.97 8.88 12.50
N GLY A 13 -22.25 7.57 12.53
CA GLY A 13 -21.22 6.55 12.67
C GLY A 13 -20.20 6.60 11.53
N ALA A 14 -20.65 6.78 10.29
CA ALA A 14 -19.79 6.92 9.13
C ALA A 14 -18.85 8.14 9.21
N ILE A 15 -19.38 9.28 9.63
CA ILE A 15 -18.60 10.52 9.84
C ILE A 15 -17.56 10.30 10.92
N ALA A 16 -17.94 9.72 12.07
CA ALA A 16 -17.03 9.48 13.18
C ALA A 16 -15.88 8.53 12.81
N VAL A 17 -16.18 7.42 12.13
CA VAL A 17 -15.16 6.47 11.66
C VAL A 17 -14.22 7.11 10.64
N THR A 18 -14.76 7.89 9.69
CA THR A 18 -13.94 8.57 8.68
C THR A 18 -13.03 9.63 9.30
N ALA A 19 -13.57 10.42 10.23
CA ALA A 19 -12.80 11.44 10.95
C ALA A 19 -11.67 10.79 11.75
N LEU A 20 -11.94 9.67 12.42
CA LEU A 20 -10.96 8.92 13.21
C LEU A 20 -9.82 8.37 12.33
N VAL A 21 -10.12 7.86 11.14
CA VAL A 21 -9.10 7.42 10.17
C VAL A 21 -8.23 8.59 9.69
N PHE A 22 -8.75 9.81 9.66
CA PHE A 22 -7.99 11.00 9.24
C PHE A 22 -7.16 11.60 10.38
N THR A 23 -7.61 11.48 11.64
CA THR A 23 -6.97 12.15 12.78
C THR A 23 -5.99 11.28 13.55
N ILE A 24 -6.30 9.99 13.75
CA ILE A 24 -5.42 9.08 14.49
C ILE A 24 -3.98 9.07 13.98
N PRO A 25 -3.73 8.95 12.66
CA PRO A 25 -2.37 8.84 12.16
C PRO A 25 -1.57 10.14 12.37
N ALA A 26 -2.25 11.29 12.49
CA ALA A 26 -1.63 12.59 12.69
C ALA A 26 -1.30 12.89 14.17
N ILE A 27 -2.05 12.31 15.11
CA ILE A 27 -1.93 12.60 16.55
C ILE A 27 -1.06 11.56 17.27
N LEU A 28 -1.16 10.29 16.90
CA LEU A 28 -0.50 9.19 17.60
C LEU A 28 0.81 8.80 16.91
N ALA A 29 1.93 9.14 17.54
CA ALA A 29 3.26 8.72 17.10
C ALA A 29 3.33 7.18 16.96
N GLY A 30 3.91 6.72 15.86
CA GLY A 30 4.02 5.28 15.52
C GLY A 30 2.81 4.70 14.76
N LEU A 31 1.70 5.44 14.64
CA LEU A 31 0.53 5.04 13.83
C LEU A 31 0.43 5.76 12.48
N GLU A 32 1.47 6.47 12.07
CA GLU A 32 1.54 7.22 10.80
C GLU A 32 1.29 6.34 9.58
N TRP A 33 1.67 5.06 9.63
CA TRP A 33 1.42 4.11 8.57
C TRP A 33 -0.08 3.95 8.25
N LEU A 34 -0.98 4.25 9.19
CA LEU A 34 -2.43 4.23 8.95
C LEU A 34 -2.90 5.28 7.95
N HIS A 35 -2.10 6.31 7.63
CA HIS A 35 -2.40 7.22 6.52
C HIS A 35 -2.58 6.47 5.19
N CYS A 36 -1.96 5.29 5.01
CA CYS A 36 -2.21 4.49 3.81
C CYS A 36 -3.68 4.05 3.68
N LEU A 37 -4.48 4.07 4.75
CA LEU A 37 -5.91 3.73 4.72
C LEU A 37 -6.83 4.96 4.59
N THR A 38 -6.29 6.18 4.52
CA THR A 38 -7.06 7.41 4.32
C THR A 38 -7.97 7.38 3.07
N PRO A 39 -7.59 6.79 1.92
CA PRO A 39 -8.49 6.69 0.78
C PRO A 39 -9.70 5.76 0.99
N LEU A 40 -9.63 4.83 1.96
CA LEU A 40 -10.59 3.74 2.12
C LEU A 40 -12.00 4.22 2.49
N PRO A 41 -12.21 5.08 3.52
CA PRO A 41 -13.53 5.59 3.84
C PRO A 41 -14.13 6.37 2.68
N VAL A 42 -13.32 7.17 1.99
CA VAL A 42 -13.75 7.95 0.82
C VAL A 42 -14.25 7.01 -0.28
N TYR A 43 -13.45 5.99 -0.60
CA TYR A 43 -13.81 4.98 -1.59
C TYR A 43 -15.11 4.26 -1.23
N TYR A 44 -15.21 3.78 0.01
CA TYR A 44 -16.36 3.00 0.48
C TYR A 44 -17.66 3.83 0.53
N PHE A 45 -17.65 5.00 1.17
CA PHE A 45 -18.87 5.79 1.36
C PHE A 45 -19.40 6.39 0.06
N LEU A 46 -18.53 6.79 -0.87
CA LEU A 46 -18.98 7.28 -2.19
C LEU A 46 -19.46 6.18 -3.13
N SER A 47 -19.06 4.94 -2.88
CA SER A 47 -19.51 3.78 -3.66
C SER A 47 -20.88 3.26 -3.22
N ILE A 48 -21.23 3.44 -1.94
CA ILE A 48 -22.50 2.96 -1.37
C ILE A 48 -23.60 4.03 -1.34
N TYR A 49 -23.25 5.24 -0.90
CA TYR A 49 -24.22 6.33 -0.77
C TYR A 49 -24.29 7.13 -2.07
N ASP A 50 -25.43 7.78 -2.30
CA ASP A 50 -25.56 8.74 -3.40
C ASP A 50 -24.46 9.80 -3.33
N ARG A 51 -24.06 10.32 -4.50
CA ARG A 51 -22.94 11.28 -4.62
C ARG A 51 -23.05 12.41 -3.61
N ASN A 52 -24.25 12.95 -3.41
CA ASN A 52 -24.48 14.05 -2.47
C ASN A 52 -24.32 13.62 -1.01
N GLN A 53 -24.85 12.46 -0.62
CA GLN A 53 -24.76 11.97 0.76
C GLN A 53 -23.34 11.55 1.14
N GLY A 54 -22.65 10.82 0.25
CA GLY A 54 -21.24 10.45 0.49
C GLY A 54 -20.33 11.67 0.59
N SER A 55 -20.55 12.69 -0.24
CA SER A 55 -19.78 13.95 -0.19
C SER A 55 -19.99 14.70 1.12
N ILE A 56 -21.23 14.73 1.64
CA ILE A 56 -21.55 15.34 2.94
C ILE A 56 -20.82 14.62 4.08
N ILE A 57 -20.81 13.28 4.08
CA ILE A 57 -20.09 12.49 5.10
C ILE A 57 -18.60 12.84 5.11
N ILE A 58 -17.97 12.87 3.92
CA ILE A 58 -16.53 13.17 3.80
C ILE A 58 -16.25 14.61 4.19
N ALA A 59 -17.08 15.57 3.79
CA ALA A 59 -16.90 16.98 4.12
C ALA A 59 -16.95 17.23 5.64
N TRP A 60 -17.92 16.63 6.34
CA TRP A 60 -18.00 16.73 7.81
C TRP A 60 -16.84 16.03 8.49
N ALA A 61 -16.45 14.84 8.03
CA ALA A 61 -15.30 14.14 8.57
C ALA A 61 -14.00 14.93 8.40
N LEU A 62 -13.81 15.56 7.25
CA LEU A 62 -12.69 16.44 6.98
C LEU A 62 -12.72 17.71 7.84
N ALA A 63 -13.89 18.31 8.06
CA ALA A 63 -14.04 19.47 8.94
C ALA A 63 -13.68 19.15 10.39
N ILE A 64 -14.12 17.99 10.90
CA ILE A 64 -13.76 17.51 12.24
C ILE A 64 -12.24 17.26 12.31
N ALA A 65 -11.67 16.60 11.30
CA ALA A 65 -10.23 16.35 11.26
C ALA A 65 -9.42 17.63 11.20
N ALA A 66 -9.85 18.62 10.42
CA ALA A 66 -9.23 19.94 10.37
C ALA A 66 -9.30 20.65 11.74
N GLY A 67 -10.46 20.62 12.41
CA GLY A 67 -10.60 21.19 13.75
C GLY A 67 -9.66 20.55 14.78
N MET A 68 -9.55 19.22 14.78
CA MET A 68 -8.66 18.48 15.69
C MET A 68 -7.18 18.74 15.40
N THR A 69 -6.78 18.76 14.14
CA THR A 69 -5.38 18.99 13.75
C THR A 69 -4.95 20.44 13.99
N LEU A 70 -5.84 21.42 13.81
CA LEU A 70 -5.59 22.80 14.19
C LEU A 70 -5.43 22.96 15.71
N TRP A 71 -6.23 22.24 16.50
CA TRP A 71 -6.12 22.28 17.96
C TRP A 71 -4.82 21.64 18.49
N THR A 72 -4.38 20.56 17.87
CA THR A 72 -3.17 19.82 18.26
C THR A 72 -1.88 20.34 17.61
N GLY A 73 -1.97 21.25 16.64
CA GLY A 73 -0.83 21.80 15.91
C GLY A 73 -0.25 20.87 14.84
N THR A 74 -0.93 19.78 14.49
CA THR A 74 -0.45 18.74 13.55
C THR A 74 -0.89 19.02 12.11
N LEU A 75 -0.79 20.27 11.66
CA LEU A 75 -1.23 20.70 10.33
C LEU A 75 -0.58 19.92 9.16
N PRO A 76 0.73 19.57 9.19
CA PRO A 76 1.35 18.79 8.11
C PRO A 76 0.67 17.43 7.86
N GLY A 77 0.21 16.74 8.91
CA GLY A 77 -0.48 15.45 8.77
C GLY A 77 -1.84 15.56 8.06
N LEU A 78 -2.56 16.67 8.30
CA LEU A 78 -3.80 16.96 7.57
C LEU A 78 -3.50 17.23 6.09
N LEU A 79 -2.51 18.06 5.80
CA LEU A 79 -2.10 18.38 4.43
C LEU A 79 -1.65 17.12 3.66
N PHE A 80 -0.92 16.23 4.32
CA PHE A 80 -0.54 14.95 3.75
C PHE A 80 -1.78 14.10 3.43
N SER A 81 -2.73 13.99 4.37
CA SER A 81 -3.99 13.27 4.17
C SER A 81 -4.81 13.81 3.00
N LEU A 82 -4.82 15.13 2.80
CA LEU A 82 -5.49 15.77 1.66
C LEU A 82 -4.93 15.31 0.31
N THR A 83 -3.62 15.02 0.21
CA THR A 83 -3.03 14.49 -1.03
C THR A 83 -3.58 13.10 -1.39
N LEU A 84 -3.97 12.32 -0.38
CA LEU A 84 -4.47 10.95 -0.52
C LEU A 84 -5.97 10.87 -0.81
N LEU A 85 -6.78 11.84 -0.39
CA LEU A 85 -8.24 11.80 -0.57
C LEU A 85 -8.69 11.55 -2.02
N PRO A 86 -8.09 12.17 -3.05
CA PRO A 86 -8.57 11.98 -4.42
C PRO A 86 -8.34 10.58 -4.97
N VAL A 87 -7.44 9.79 -4.39
CA VAL A 87 -7.34 8.36 -4.70
C VAL A 87 -8.66 7.65 -4.41
N GLY A 88 -9.28 7.94 -3.25
CA GLY A 88 -10.57 7.37 -2.89
C GLY A 88 -11.69 7.82 -3.84
N LEU A 89 -11.62 9.06 -4.35
CA LEU A 89 -12.55 9.58 -5.35
C LEU A 89 -12.40 8.85 -6.69
N ILE A 90 -11.17 8.64 -7.16
CA ILE A 90 -10.86 7.94 -8.41
C ILE A 90 -11.35 6.49 -8.34
N LEU A 91 -11.07 5.80 -7.24
CA LEU A 91 -11.52 4.41 -7.03
C LEU A 91 -13.06 4.32 -6.94
N ALA A 92 -13.72 5.26 -6.25
CA ALA A 92 -15.18 5.29 -6.15
C ALA A 92 -15.85 5.58 -7.50
N ARG A 93 -15.26 6.47 -8.30
CA ARG A 93 -15.72 6.78 -9.64
C ARG A 93 -15.60 5.55 -10.55
N GLY A 94 -14.44 4.90 -10.55
CA GLY A 94 -14.21 3.68 -11.33
C GLY A 94 -15.22 2.58 -11.00
N TYR A 95 -15.48 2.37 -9.70
CA TYR A 95 -16.50 1.41 -9.26
C TYR A 95 -17.91 1.75 -9.75
N ARG A 96 -18.31 3.02 -9.69
CA ARG A 96 -19.66 3.46 -10.11
C ARG A 96 -19.86 3.45 -11.63
N GLU A 97 -18.80 3.72 -12.37
CA GLU A 97 -18.80 3.72 -13.84
C GLU A 97 -18.57 2.31 -14.42
N ASN A 98 -18.43 1.28 -13.56
CA ASN A 98 -18.07 -0.09 -13.94
C ASN A 98 -16.78 -0.15 -14.79
N GLU A 99 -15.83 0.75 -14.50
CA GLU A 99 -14.52 0.68 -15.12
C GLU A 99 -13.72 -0.48 -14.54
N SER A 100 -12.83 -1.06 -15.36
CA SER A 100 -11.93 -2.11 -14.90
C SER A 100 -11.12 -1.63 -13.68
N THR A 101 -11.07 -2.46 -12.64
CA THR A 101 -10.28 -2.19 -11.42
C THR A 101 -8.82 -1.79 -11.72
N GLN A 102 -8.22 -2.36 -12.77
CA GLN A 102 -6.86 -2.05 -13.21
C GLN A 102 -6.70 -0.60 -13.65
N ARG A 103 -7.63 -0.08 -14.45
CA ARG A 103 -7.58 1.29 -14.97
C ARG A 103 -7.66 2.30 -13.84
N SER A 104 -8.59 2.11 -12.89
CA SER A 104 -8.72 3.00 -11.74
C SER A 104 -7.49 2.95 -10.85
N GLY A 105 -6.91 1.76 -10.62
CA GLY A 105 -5.66 1.60 -9.86
C GLY A 105 -4.47 2.31 -10.51
N ILE A 106 -4.25 2.13 -11.82
CA ILE A 106 -3.17 2.81 -12.55
C ILE A 106 -3.37 4.33 -12.53
N THR A 107 -4.61 4.79 -12.72
CA THR A 107 -4.94 6.22 -12.66
C THR A 107 -4.66 6.80 -11.27
N SER A 108 -4.99 6.06 -10.20
CA SER A 108 -4.67 6.45 -8.82
C SER A 108 -3.17 6.51 -8.54
N VAL A 109 -2.39 5.54 -9.03
CA VAL A 109 -0.92 5.55 -8.91
C VAL A 109 -0.34 6.75 -9.66
N GLY A 110 -0.75 6.96 -10.91
CA GLY A 110 -0.30 8.09 -11.73
C GLY A 110 -0.64 9.45 -11.11
N TYR A 111 -1.85 9.58 -10.56
CA TYR A 111 -2.28 10.77 -9.82
C TYR A 111 -1.39 11.03 -8.60
N LEU A 112 -1.13 10.03 -7.75
CA LEU A 112 -0.31 10.21 -6.55
C LEU A 112 1.13 10.56 -6.88
N VAL A 113 1.73 9.88 -7.88
CA VAL A 113 3.07 10.20 -8.37
C VAL A 113 3.12 11.66 -8.83
N PHE A 114 2.15 12.08 -9.65
CA PHE A 114 2.09 13.45 -10.13
C PHE A 114 1.96 14.46 -8.98
N VAL A 115 1.01 14.26 -8.06
CA VAL A 115 0.77 15.18 -6.95
C VAL A 115 1.97 15.27 -6.03
N TRP A 116 2.61 14.16 -5.67
CA TRP A 116 3.77 14.19 -4.78
C TRP A 116 5.01 14.81 -5.45
N LEU A 117 5.20 14.61 -6.76
CA LEU A 117 6.25 15.32 -7.50
C LEU A 117 6.00 16.83 -7.54
N VAL A 118 4.76 17.25 -7.84
CA VAL A 118 4.39 18.67 -7.87
C VAL A 118 4.49 19.30 -6.48
N THR A 119 3.95 18.66 -5.45
CA THR A 119 4.03 19.16 -4.07
C THR A 119 5.49 19.21 -3.59
N GLY A 120 6.28 18.18 -3.85
CA GLY A 120 7.71 18.18 -3.52
C GLY A 120 8.47 19.31 -4.22
N TRP A 121 8.18 19.53 -5.51
CA TRP A 121 8.76 20.64 -6.27
C TRP A 121 8.35 22.02 -5.73
N LEU A 122 7.06 22.22 -5.44
CA LEU A 122 6.54 23.47 -4.85
C LEU A 122 7.14 23.75 -3.47
N VAL A 123 7.24 22.72 -2.62
CA VAL A 123 7.86 22.85 -1.30
C VAL A 123 9.32 23.24 -1.45
N GLY A 124 10.09 22.55 -2.30
CA GLY A 124 11.50 22.89 -2.53
C GLY A 124 11.72 24.30 -3.07
N MET A 125 10.78 24.82 -3.88
CA MET A 125 10.79 26.23 -4.30
C MET A 125 10.49 27.18 -3.13
N ALA A 126 9.50 26.86 -2.29
CA ALA A 126 9.07 27.71 -1.18
C ALA A 126 10.10 27.77 -0.04
N THR A 127 10.78 26.67 0.24
CA THR A 127 11.79 26.57 1.31
C THR A 127 13.20 26.92 0.82
N HIS A 128 13.40 27.07 -0.49
CA HIS A 128 14.73 27.21 -1.12
C HIS A 128 15.70 26.06 -0.77
N THR A 129 15.15 24.90 -0.40
CA THR A 129 15.89 23.69 -0.06
C THR A 129 15.56 22.58 -1.02
N ASN A 130 16.48 21.62 -1.19
CA ASN A 130 16.18 20.41 -1.96
C ASN A 130 15.50 19.40 -1.02
N PRO A 131 14.25 18.96 -1.29
CA PRO A 131 13.55 18.00 -0.44
C PRO A 131 14.33 16.69 -0.23
N TYR A 132 15.12 16.29 -1.22
CA TYR A 132 15.99 15.11 -1.11
C TYR A 132 17.14 15.31 -0.12
N LEU A 133 17.70 16.52 -0.04
CA LEU A 133 18.72 16.85 0.96
C LEU A 133 18.13 16.94 2.37
N GLU A 134 16.92 17.49 2.51
CA GLU A 134 16.22 17.52 3.80
C GLU A 134 15.89 16.11 4.31
N LEU A 135 15.49 15.21 3.42
CA LEU A 135 15.31 13.80 3.74
C LEU A 135 16.61 13.19 4.25
N GLN A 136 17.74 13.41 3.54
CA GLN A 136 19.05 12.91 3.98
C GLN A 136 19.39 13.43 5.38
N GLN A 137 19.23 14.72 5.63
CA GLN A 137 19.47 15.31 6.96
C GLN A 137 18.55 14.76 8.04
N SER A 138 17.29 14.47 7.69
CA SER A 138 16.32 13.88 8.63
C SER A 138 16.69 12.44 8.98
N LEU A 139 17.14 11.67 7.99
CA LEU A 139 17.68 10.33 8.21
C LEU A 139 18.93 10.40 9.09
N ASP A 140 19.86 11.33 8.82
CA ASP A 140 21.09 11.51 9.60
C ASP A 140 20.79 11.74 11.08
N LYS A 141 19.88 12.67 11.37
CA LYS A 141 19.43 12.96 12.73
C LYS A 141 18.79 11.73 13.40
N GLY A 142 17.95 10.99 12.66
CA GLY A 142 17.30 9.79 13.18
C GLY A 142 18.29 8.68 13.52
N PHE A 143 19.25 8.43 12.64
CA PHE A 143 20.31 7.45 12.85
C PHE A 143 21.25 7.84 13.98
N GLU A 144 21.64 9.11 14.07
CA GLU A 144 22.47 9.63 15.16
C GLU A 144 21.75 9.51 16.51
N ALA A 145 20.47 9.89 16.58
CA ALA A 145 19.66 9.72 17.78
C ALA A 145 19.55 8.24 18.18
N THR A 146 19.35 7.36 17.21
CA THR A 146 19.30 5.91 17.46
C THR A 146 20.64 5.40 18.00
N PHE A 147 21.76 5.80 17.39
CA PHE A 147 23.10 5.42 17.87
C PHE A 147 23.39 5.95 19.28
N ALA A 148 22.99 7.19 19.57
CA ALA A 148 23.12 7.77 20.91
C ALA A 148 22.37 6.95 21.95
N LEU A 149 21.17 6.44 21.65
CA LEU A 149 20.43 5.54 22.56
C LEU A 149 21.21 4.25 22.85
N TYR A 150 21.83 3.63 21.84
CA TYR A 150 22.64 2.41 22.03
C TYR A 150 23.90 2.67 22.87
N ARG A 151 24.57 3.80 22.62
CA ARG A 151 25.75 4.23 23.38
C ARG A 151 25.39 4.52 24.84
N ASP A 152 24.32 5.28 25.07
CA ASP A 152 23.91 5.74 26.40
C ASP A 152 23.31 4.61 27.25
N ALA A 153 22.77 3.57 26.61
CA ALA A 153 22.34 2.35 27.31
C ALA A 153 23.52 1.58 27.95
N GLY A 154 24.77 1.84 27.54
CA GLY A 154 25.98 1.34 28.23
C GLY A 154 26.18 -0.17 28.21
N HIS A 155 25.41 -0.91 27.40
CA HIS A 155 25.44 -2.37 27.35
C HIS A 155 26.51 -2.96 26.42
N PHE A 156 27.18 -2.14 25.62
CA PHE A 156 28.08 -2.59 24.56
C PHE A 156 29.53 -2.12 24.79
N PRO A 157 30.53 -3.02 24.64
CA PRO A 157 31.93 -2.66 24.51
C PRO A 157 32.18 -1.64 23.39
N ALA A 158 33.27 -0.88 23.48
CA ALA A 158 33.61 0.15 22.49
C ALA A 158 33.83 -0.41 21.07
N ALA A 159 34.31 -1.66 20.95
CA ALA A 159 34.48 -2.33 19.65
C ALA A 159 33.14 -2.60 18.97
N ASP A 160 32.16 -3.15 19.72
CA ASP A 160 30.82 -3.44 19.23
C ASP A 160 30.08 -2.16 18.82
N LEU A 161 30.32 -1.05 19.52
CA LEU A 161 29.74 0.26 19.17
C LEU A 161 30.23 0.78 17.81
N GLU A 162 31.50 0.58 17.45
CA GLU A 162 32.00 0.97 16.13
C GLU A 162 31.41 0.09 15.02
N GLU A 163 31.25 -1.22 15.25
CA GLU A 163 30.56 -2.10 14.31
C GLU A 163 29.10 -1.69 14.08
N ILE A 164 28.37 -1.37 15.16
CA ILE A 164 27.01 -0.84 15.09
C ILE A 164 26.96 0.45 14.27
N LYS A 165 27.91 1.37 14.49
CA LYS A 165 28.00 2.63 13.76
C LYS A 165 28.25 2.41 12.27
N VAL A 166 29.15 1.51 11.91
CA VAL A 166 29.41 1.12 10.51
C VAL A 166 28.15 0.54 9.89
N PHE A 167 27.47 -0.39 10.57
CA PHE A 167 26.21 -0.97 10.09
C PHE A 167 25.12 0.09 9.86
N ILE A 168 24.93 1.01 10.82
CA ILE A 168 23.99 2.12 10.71
C ILE A 168 24.32 3.01 9.51
N SER A 169 25.60 3.31 9.29
CA SER A 169 26.02 4.13 8.15
C SER A 169 25.77 3.45 6.80
N GLN A 170 25.95 2.13 6.72
CA GLN A 170 25.60 1.34 5.53
C GLN A 170 24.09 1.31 5.29
N LEU A 171 23.29 1.13 6.34
CA LEU A 171 21.83 1.17 6.23
C LEU A 171 21.34 2.52 5.71
N ARG A 172 21.89 3.62 6.24
CA ARG A 172 21.59 4.97 5.78
C ARG A 172 21.83 5.11 4.28
N GLU A 173 22.99 4.69 3.78
CA GLU A 173 23.32 4.76 2.35
C GLU A 173 22.33 3.95 1.51
N GLN A 174 21.99 2.73 1.93
CA GLN A 174 21.02 1.88 1.22
C GLN A 174 19.61 2.48 1.23
N VAL A 175 19.15 3.05 2.34
CA VAL A 175 17.83 3.68 2.43
C VAL A 175 17.73 4.87 1.46
N VAL A 176 18.75 5.72 1.42
CA VAL A 176 18.82 6.87 0.50
C VAL A 176 18.81 6.40 -0.95
N ARG A 177 19.59 5.36 -1.26
CA ARG A 177 19.68 4.76 -2.60
C ARG A 177 18.37 4.11 -3.07
N LEU A 178 17.62 3.51 -2.14
CA LEU A 178 16.33 2.84 -2.39
C LEU A 178 15.13 3.77 -2.25
N PHE A 179 15.33 5.01 -1.79
CA PHE A 179 14.24 5.94 -1.49
C PHE A 179 13.24 6.13 -2.64
N PRO A 180 13.66 6.33 -3.91
CA PRO A 180 12.71 6.47 -5.02
C PRO A 180 11.80 5.24 -5.17
N ALA A 181 12.37 4.04 -5.06
CA ALA A 181 11.61 2.80 -5.12
C ALA A 181 10.74 2.58 -3.88
N LEU A 182 11.20 2.94 -2.68
CA LEU A 182 10.39 2.89 -1.45
C LEU A 182 9.17 3.80 -1.56
N LEU A 183 9.34 5.01 -2.11
CA LEU A 183 8.26 5.97 -2.33
C LEU A 183 7.25 5.46 -3.36
N LEU A 184 7.73 4.96 -4.51
CA LEU A 184 6.82 4.39 -5.52
C LEU A 184 6.11 3.13 -5.00
N SER A 185 6.83 2.29 -4.24
CA SER A 185 6.28 1.10 -3.60
C SER A 185 5.20 1.43 -2.58
N SER A 186 5.38 2.50 -1.79
CA SER A 186 4.38 2.94 -0.82
C SER A 186 3.11 3.45 -1.50
N ILE A 187 3.24 4.16 -2.64
CA ILE A 187 2.11 4.58 -3.47
C ILE A 187 1.35 3.37 -4.01
N ILE A 188 2.06 2.41 -4.61
CA ILE A 188 1.45 1.19 -5.17
C ILE A 188 0.75 0.39 -4.08
N CYS A 189 1.42 0.19 -2.94
CA CYS A 189 0.88 -0.54 -1.79
C CYS A 189 -0.37 0.15 -1.23
N THR A 190 -0.34 1.47 -1.10
CA THR A 190 -1.49 2.29 -0.67
C THR A 190 -2.67 2.06 -1.61
N VAL A 191 -2.50 2.27 -2.91
CA VAL A 191 -3.60 2.08 -3.89
C VAL A 191 -4.13 0.64 -3.87
N TRP A 192 -3.23 -0.34 -3.83
CA TRP A 192 -3.58 -1.76 -3.82
C TRP A 192 -4.37 -2.15 -2.55
N LEU A 193 -3.89 -1.77 -1.36
CA LEU A 193 -4.58 -2.05 -0.09
C LEU A 193 -5.99 -1.45 -0.07
N ASN A 194 -6.14 -0.19 -0.48
CA ASN A 194 -7.45 0.48 -0.52
C ASN A 194 -8.40 -0.20 -1.52
N THR A 195 -7.88 -0.65 -2.66
CA THR A 195 -8.67 -1.38 -3.67
C THR A 195 -9.14 -2.72 -3.13
N VAL A 196 -8.24 -3.53 -2.56
CA VAL A 196 -8.55 -4.88 -2.04
C VAL A 196 -9.50 -4.80 -0.84
N ILE A 197 -9.20 -3.97 0.15
CA ILE A 197 -10.03 -3.83 1.36
C ILE A 197 -11.37 -3.20 0.99
N GLY A 198 -11.38 -2.17 0.14
CA GLY A 198 -12.61 -1.50 -0.28
C GLY A 198 -13.54 -2.43 -1.05
N GLN A 199 -13.02 -3.21 -2.00
CA GLN A 199 -13.82 -4.22 -2.69
C GLN A 199 -14.32 -5.31 -1.75
N TRP A 200 -13.50 -5.78 -0.81
CA TRP A 200 -13.94 -6.75 0.20
C TRP A 200 -15.09 -6.21 1.06
N LEU A 201 -15.02 -4.95 1.50
CA LEU A 201 -16.09 -4.29 2.26
C LEU A 201 -17.36 -4.09 1.41
N LEU A 202 -17.22 -3.68 0.15
CA LEU A 202 -18.35 -3.51 -0.77
C LEU A 202 -19.05 -4.84 -1.06
N GLN A 203 -18.29 -5.93 -1.29
CA GLN A 203 -18.84 -7.27 -1.47
C GLN A 203 -19.66 -7.74 -0.26
N LYS A 204 -19.21 -7.42 0.96
CA LYS A 204 -19.91 -7.79 2.19
C LYS A 204 -21.24 -7.05 2.34
N ARG A 205 -21.34 -5.82 1.82
CA ARG A 205 -22.55 -4.97 1.97
C ARG A 205 -23.51 -5.07 0.79
N GLU A 206 -23.02 -5.10 -0.45
CA GLU A 206 -23.82 -5.19 -1.67
C GLU A 206 -23.27 -6.29 -2.63
N PRO A 207 -23.48 -7.58 -2.31
CA PRO A 207 -22.95 -8.69 -3.10
C PRO A 207 -23.44 -8.70 -4.55
N SER A 208 -24.66 -8.20 -4.81
CA SER A 208 -25.31 -8.18 -6.12
C SER A 208 -24.77 -7.11 -7.08
N ARG A 209 -24.10 -6.08 -6.55
CA ARG A 209 -23.55 -4.97 -7.34
C ARG A 209 -22.06 -5.10 -7.61
N THR A 210 -21.37 -6.01 -6.92
CA THR A 210 -19.92 -6.14 -7.06
C THR A 210 -19.56 -7.25 -8.05
N ASN A 211 -18.88 -6.89 -9.13
CA ASN A 211 -18.37 -7.87 -10.08
C ASN A 211 -17.21 -8.68 -9.46
N ARG A 212 -17.49 -9.93 -9.07
CA ARG A 212 -16.53 -10.81 -8.37
C ARG A 212 -15.38 -11.29 -9.27
N GLU A 213 -15.53 -11.18 -10.58
CA GLU A 213 -14.60 -11.77 -11.55
C GLU A 213 -13.34 -10.92 -11.75
N GLU A 214 -13.43 -9.60 -11.65
CA GLU A 214 -12.32 -8.70 -11.97
C GLU A 214 -11.12 -8.83 -11.04
N LEU A 215 -11.33 -8.88 -9.72
CA LEU A 215 -10.21 -9.01 -8.77
C LEU A 215 -9.61 -10.42 -8.80
N LYS A 216 -10.43 -11.44 -9.04
CA LYS A 216 -9.99 -12.84 -9.14
C LYS A 216 -9.13 -13.06 -10.40
N ASN A 217 -9.50 -12.39 -11.49
CA ASN A 217 -8.80 -12.45 -12.77
C ASN A 217 -7.66 -11.41 -12.88
N TRP A 218 -7.44 -10.60 -11.84
CA TRP A 218 -6.33 -9.65 -11.83
C TRP A 218 -4.99 -10.39 -11.94
N ARG A 219 -4.31 -10.15 -13.06
CA ARG A 219 -2.98 -10.67 -13.38
C ARG A 219 -2.09 -9.58 -13.90
N ILE A 220 -0.82 -9.71 -13.56
CA ILE A 220 0.25 -8.88 -14.09
C ILE A 220 0.56 -9.39 -15.52
N PRO A 221 0.64 -8.49 -16.52
CA PRO A 221 1.03 -8.86 -17.89
C PRO A 221 2.35 -9.64 -17.93
N GLU A 222 2.41 -10.69 -18.77
CA GLU A 222 3.62 -11.52 -18.95
C GLU A 222 4.85 -10.71 -19.35
N VAL A 223 4.64 -9.59 -20.06
CA VAL A 223 5.72 -8.67 -20.49
C VAL A 223 6.55 -8.14 -19.31
N LEU A 224 5.96 -8.03 -18.11
CA LEU A 224 6.66 -7.52 -16.92
C LEU A 224 7.70 -8.50 -16.34
N VAL A 225 7.75 -9.74 -16.83
CA VAL A 225 8.83 -10.69 -16.51
C VAL A 225 10.18 -10.19 -17.04
N TRP A 226 10.22 -9.58 -18.22
CA TRP A 226 11.47 -9.12 -18.83
C TRP A 226 12.19 -8.06 -17.97
N PRO A 227 11.51 -7.04 -17.43
CA PRO A 227 12.07 -6.15 -16.41
C PRO A 227 12.68 -6.87 -15.20
N VAL A 228 12.12 -8.00 -14.74
CA VAL A 228 12.69 -8.77 -13.63
C VAL A 228 14.03 -9.37 -14.03
N ILE A 229 14.11 -9.95 -15.23
CA ILE A 229 15.36 -10.52 -15.77
C ILE A 229 16.41 -9.42 -15.95
N MET A 230 16.02 -8.29 -16.55
CA MET A 230 16.89 -7.14 -16.74
C MET A 230 17.41 -6.58 -15.42
N THR A 231 16.56 -6.56 -14.39
CA THR A 231 16.95 -6.18 -13.04
C THR A 231 18.01 -7.14 -12.47
N GLY A 232 17.78 -8.46 -12.58
CA GLY A 232 18.75 -9.46 -12.13
C GLY A 232 20.09 -9.32 -12.83
N LEU A 233 20.09 -9.11 -14.15
CA LEU A 233 21.30 -8.85 -14.93
C LEU A 233 22.00 -7.55 -14.49
N ALA A 234 21.26 -6.47 -14.27
CA ALA A 234 21.82 -5.19 -13.84
C ALA A 234 22.53 -5.27 -12.47
N LEU A 235 22.08 -6.16 -11.58
CA LEU A 235 22.70 -6.40 -10.28
C LEU A 235 24.02 -7.18 -10.36
N LEU A 236 24.20 -8.01 -11.40
CA LEU A 236 25.43 -8.79 -11.62
C LEU A 236 26.56 -7.96 -12.25
N VAL A 237 26.24 -6.82 -12.85
CA VAL A 237 27.23 -5.93 -13.44
C VAL A 237 27.91 -5.12 -12.32
N PRO A 238 29.26 -5.10 -12.22
CA PRO A 238 30.00 -4.32 -11.24
C PRO A 238 30.02 -2.82 -11.62
N ASN A 239 28.83 -2.22 -11.71
CA ASN A 239 28.63 -0.81 -12.00
C ASN A 239 27.60 -0.25 -11.01
N GLU A 240 28.01 0.73 -10.22
CA GLU A 240 27.19 1.28 -9.13
C GLU A 240 25.85 1.85 -9.63
N LYS A 241 25.82 2.56 -10.76
CA LYS A 241 24.60 3.16 -11.31
C LYS A 241 23.62 2.10 -11.81
N LEU A 242 24.13 1.09 -12.51
CA LEU A 242 23.30 -0.04 -12.98
C LEU A 242 22.77 -0.86 -11.79
N ASN A 243 23.60 -1.09 -10.79
CA ASN A 243 23.20 -1.75 -9.57
C ASN A 243 22.12 -0.94 -8.82
N THR A 244 22.22 0.40 -8.77
CA THR A 244 21.20 1.27 -8.14
C THR A 244 19.88 1.16 -8.87
N LEU A 245 19.92 1.22 -10.20
CA LEU A 245 18.74 1.08 -11.04
C LEU A 245 18.09 -0.30 -10.87
N GLY A 246 18.91 -1.36 -10.86
CA GLY A 246 18.47 -2.73 -10.62
C GLY A 246 17.81 -2.87 -9.25
N LEU A 247 18.41 -2.37 -8.18
CA LEU A 247 17.83 -2.42 -6.84
C LEU A 247 16.47 -1.70 -6.76
N ASN A 248 16.37 -0.50 -7.32
CA ASN A 248 15.12 0.26 -7.32
C ASN A 248 14.03 -0.41 -8.16
N ALA A 249 14.35 -0.83 -9.38
CA ALA A 249 13.41 -1.53 -10.25
C ALA A 249 12.95 -2.87 -9.64
N GLY A 250 13.89 -3.61 -9.05
CA GLY A 250 13.64 -4.89 -8.40
C GLY A 250 12.72 -4.76 -7.21
N LEU A 251 12.89 -3.72 -6.38
CA LEU A 251 12.02 -3.47 -5.24
C LEU A 251 10.58 -3.16 -5.69
N VAL A 252 10.39 -2.32 -6.70
CA VAL A 252 9.05 -2.00 -7.24
C VAL A 252 8.39 -3.25 -7.83
N LEU A 253 9.14 -4.03 -8.63
CA LEU A 253 8.66 -5.29 -9.20
C LEU A 253 8.32 -6.30 -8.10
N ALA A 254 9.14 -6.40 -7.05
CA ALA A 254 8.88 -7.30 -5.93
C ALA A 254 7.55 -6.98 -5.24
N ILE A 255 7.21 -5.70 -5.05
CA ILE A 255 5.92 -5.28 -4.48
C ILE A 255 4.75 -5.62 -5.41
N LEU A 256 4.91 -5.42 -6.72
CA LEU A 256 3.91 -5.85 -7.70
C LEU A 256 3.68 -7.36 -7.62
N TYR A 257 4.74 -8.17 -7.68
CA TYR A 257 4.61 -9.62 -7.61
C TYR A 257 4.18 -10.13 -6.23
N LEU A 258 4.51 -9.44 -5.13
CA LEU A 258 4.01 -9.74 -3.79
C LEU A 258 2.48 -9.70 -3.76
N SER A 259 1.88 -8.69 -4.38
CA SER A 259 0.43 -8.57 -4.45
C SER A 259 -0.22 -9.70 -5.26
N GLN A 260 0.44 -10.16 -6.34
CA GLN A 260 0.01 -11.35 -7.08
C GLN A 260 0.17 -12.64 -6.25
N GLY A 261 1.28 -12.78 -5.53
CA GLY A 261 1.57 -13.92 -4.66
C GLY A 261 0.58 -14.06 -3.51
N LEU A 262 0.17 -12.96 -2.88
CA LEU A 262 -0.85 -12.96 -1.83
C LEU A 262 -2.18 -13.53 -2.35
N ALA A 263 -2.55 -13.21 -3.59
CA ALA A 263 -3.75 -13.76 -4.21
C ALA A 263 -3.61 -15.27 -4.54
N VAL A 264 -2.40 -15.75 -4.88
CA VAL A 264 -2.11 -17.19 -5.01
C VAL A 264 -2.28 -17.89 -3.67
N VAL A 265 -1.62 -17.39 -2.62
CA VAL A 265 -1.70 -17.93 -1.25
C VAL A 265 -3.16 -17.99 -0.79
N SER A 266 -3.91 -16.90 -0.98
CA SER A 266 -5.35 -16.85 -0.66
C SER A 266 -6.16 -17.89 -1.43
N SER A 267 -5.87 -18.09 -2.72
CA SER A 267 -6.52 -19.11 -3.54
C SER A 267 -6.20 -20.53 -3.06
N MET A 268 -4.94 -20.81 -2.71
CA MET A 268 -4.51 -22.11 -2.17
C MET A 268 -5.17 -22.41 -0.82
N MET A 269 -5.19 -21.45 0.09
CA MET A 269 -5.87 -21.59 1.39
C MET A 269 -7.37 -21.85 1.25
N ARG A 270 -8.01 -21.27 0.22
CA ARG A 270 -9.41 -21.55 -0.11
C ARG A 270 -9.59 -22.95 -0.70
N LYS A 271 -8.68 -23.37 -1.59
CA LYS A 271 -8.69 -24.71 -2.21
C LYS A 271 -8.49 -25.82 -1.18
N TRP A 272 -7.66 -25.59 -0.17
CA TRP A 272 -7.41 -26.53 0.92
C TRP A 272 -8.41 -26.43 2.07
N SER A 273 -9.44 -25.59 1.96
CA SER A 273 -10.50 -25.42 2.97
C SER A 273 -9.96 -25.17 4.39
N LEU A 274 -8.84 -24.44 4.52
CA LEU A 274 -8.19 -24.26 5.82
C LEU A 274 -9.08 -23.47 6.80
N PRO A 275 -9.12 -23.85 8.09
CA PRO A 275 -9.81 -23.09 9.12
C PRO A 275 -9.17 -21.70 9.32
N LEU A 276 -9.95 -20.76 9.86
CA LEU A 276 -9.53 -19.36 10.00
C LEU A 276 -8.25 -19.20 10.84
N ALA A 277 -8.07 -20.01 11.88
CA ALA A 277 -6.88 -19.97 12.73
C ALA A 277 -5.59 -20.26 11.94
N ILE A 278 -5.60 -21.28 11.07
CA ILE A 278 -4.42 -21.63 10.25
C ILE A 278 -4.13 -20.53 9.23
N LYS A 279 -5.17 -19.94 8.63
CA LYS A 279 -5.01 -18.80 7.72
C LYS A 279 -4.35 -17.62 8.43
N ALA A 280 -4.81 -17.29 9.64
CA ALA A 280 -4.26 -16.20 10.44
C ALA A 280 -2.78 -16.45 10.78
N ILE A 281 -2.44 -17.62 11.30
CA ILE A 281 -1.05 -17.98 11.64
C ILE A 281 -0.15 -17.91 10.40
N THR A 282 -0.61 -18.44 9.27
CA THR A 282 0.18 -18.45 8.02
C THR A 282 0.44 -17.03 7.52
N TYR A 283 -0.59 -16.18 7.47
CA TYR A 283 -0.41 -14.78 7.06
C TYR A 283 0.50 -14.01 8.03
N THR A 284 0.34 -14.21 9.34
CA THR A 284 1.21 -13.60 10.35
C THR A 284 2.66 -14.03 10.14
N LEU A 285 2.92 -15.32 9.93
CA LEU A 285 4.27 -15.83 9.73
C LEU A 285 4.91 -15.30 8.43
N LEU A 286 4.13 -15.25 7.35
CA LEU A 286 4.58 -14.70 6.06
C LEU A 286 4.90 -13.21 6.15
N PHE A 287 4.14 -12.44 6.93
CA PHE A 287 4.33 -11.00 7.06
C PHE A 287 5.43 -10.63 8.06
N LEU A 288 5.61 -11.43 9.12
CA LEU A 288 6.63 -11.19 10.14
C LEU A 288 8.05 -11.51 9.64
N GLN A 289 8.17 -12.34 8.60
CA GLN A 289 9.47 -12.74 8.05
C GLN A 289 9.74 -12.06 6.71
N VAL A 290 10.88 -11.37 6.60
CA VAL A 290 11.36 -10.80 5.33
C VAL A 290 11.48 -11.87 4.24
N TYR A 291 11.95 -13.07 4.59
CA TYR A 291 12.01 -14.22 3.67
C TYR A 291 10.61 -14.70 3.26
N GLY A 292 9.62 -14.57 4.13
CA GLY A 292 8.21 -14.88 3.83
C GLY A 292 7.67 -13.96 2.74
N LEU A 293 7.92 -12.65 2.86
CA LEU A 293 7.56 -11.68 1.82
C LEU A 293 8.26 -11.98 0.49
N GLY A 294 9.57 -12.28 0.54
CA GLY A 294 10.34 -12.69 -0.65
C GLY A 294 9.78 -13.94 -1.32
N PHE A 295 9.44 -14.96 -0.53
CA PHE A 295 8.82 -16.20 -1.02
C PHE A 295 7.47 -15.93 -1.69
N VAL A 296 6.62 -15.08 -1.09
CA VAL A 296 5.32 -14.73 -1.67
C VAL A 296 5.50 -13.95 -2.98
N ALA A 297 6.45 -13.02 -3.06
CA ALA A 297 6.77 -12.34 -4.31
C ALA A 297 7.23 -13.33 -5.40
N ALA A 298 8.09 -14.29 -5.06
CA ALA A 298 8.52 -15.35 -5.98
C ALA A 298 7.35 -16.23 -6.45
N LEU A 299 6.42 -16.59 -5.55
CA LEU A 299 5.19 -17.29 -5.93
C LEU A 299 4.32 -16.47 -6.89
N GLY A 300 4.23 -15.16 -6.67
CA GLY A 300 3.51 -14.26 -7.57
C GLY A 300 4.13 -14.18 -8.95
N LEU A 301 5.46 -14.15 -9.03
CA LEU A 301 6.18 -14.24 -10.30
C LEU A 301 5.95 -15.59 -10.99
N ALA A 302 6.01 -16.70 -10.25
CA ALA A 302 5.77 -18.04 -10.79
C ALA A 302 4.33 -18.23 -11.31
N ASP A 303 3.34 -17.56 -10.71
CA ASP A 303 1.93 -17.60 -11.14
C ASP A 303 1.70 -17.03 -12.55
N VAL A 304 2.61 -16.20 -13.06
CA VAL A 304 2.56 -15.70 -14.44
C VAL A 304 2.61 -16.85 -15.44
N TRP A 305 3.46 -17.86 -15.23
CA TRP A 305 3.58 -19.01 -16.14
C TRP A 305 2.72 -20.20 -15.74
N VAL A 306 2.66 -20.52 -14.44
CA VAL A 306 2.06 -21.77 -13.96
C VAL A 306 0.53 -21.67 -13.84
N ASP A 307 -0.01 -20.44 -13.69
CA ASP A 307 -1.43 -20.19 -13.46
C ASP A 307 -1.99 -21.08 -12.33
N PHE A 308 -1.52 -20.85 -11.10
CA PHE A 308 -1.97 -21.62 -9.93
C PHE A 308 -3.45 -21.39 -9.60
N ARG A 309 -4.08 -20.39 -10.24
CA ARG A 309 -5.45 -19.95 -9.97
C ARG A 309 -6.50 -20.67 -10.80
N LYS A 310 -6.15 -21.26 -11.94
CA LYS A 310 -7.11 -22.06 -12.73
C LYS A 310 -7.39 -23.40 -12.04
N PRO A 311 -8.67 -23.77 -11.85
CA PRO A 311 -9.02 -25.18 -11.64
C PRO A 311 -8.55 -25.95 -12.87
N ARG A 312 -7.77 -27.03 -12.69
CA ARG A 312 -7.54 -27.99 -13.78
C ARG A 312 -8.91 -28.49 -14.20
N LEU A 313 -9.34 -28.16 -15.42
CA LEU A 313 -10.52 -28.76 -16.03
C LEU A 313 -10.27 -30.27 -16.02
N LYS A 314 -11.10 -31.00 -15.29
CA LYS A 314 -11.23 -32.44 -15.46
C LYS A 314 -12.03 -32.62 -16.74
N ASN A 315 -11.37 -32.96 -17.84
CA ASN A 315 -11.94 -33.61 -19.01
C ASN A 315 -10.79 -34.23 -19.81
N ASP A 316 -10.78 -35.56 -19.88
CA ASP A 316 -10.25 -36.40 -20.97
C ASP A 316 -10.48 -37.89 -20.62
N MET A 317 -11.69 -38.26 -20.19
CA MET A 317 -12.11 -39.66 -20.06
C MET A 317 -13.62 -39.81 -20.30
N ASP A 318 -14.13 -39.22 -21.38
CA ASP A 318 -15.46 -39.59 -21.91
C ASP A 318 -15.47 -39.71 -23.44
N ASP A 319 -14.30 -39.94 -24.04
CA ASP A 319 -14.14 -40.17 -25.49
C ASP A 319 -13.53 -41.56 -25.74
N THR A 320 -14.19 -42.58 -25.19
CA THR A 320 -14.09 -43.97 -25.65
C THR A 320 -15.49 -44.55 -25.75
N SER A 321 -16.28 -44.00 -26.68
CA SER A 321 -17.47 -44.67 -27.18
C SER A 321 -17.59 -44.48 -28.70
N ILE A 322 -16.69 -45.14 -29.43
CA ILE A 322 -16.96 -45.66 -30.80
C ILE A 322 -16.33 -47.04 -30.89
#